data_AF-A0A2V9LLQ6-F1
#
_entry.id   AF-A0A2V9LLQ6-F1
#
_cell.length_a   1.000
_cell.length_b   1.000
_cell.length_c   1.000
_cell.angle_alpha   90.00
_cell.angle_beta   90.00
_cell.angle_gamma   90.00
#
_symmetry.space_group_name_H-M   'P 1'
#
loop_
_entity.id
_entity.type
_entity.pdbx_description
1 polymer ?
#
loop_
_entity_poly.entity_id
_entity_poly.type
_entity_poly.pdbx_seq_one_letter_code
_entity_poly.pdbx_strand_id
1 'polypeptide(L)'
;MKVKDLNLEIARQLDTSIREILRNLGYAVSRDLQTKTILLQKKRGPKVRWNASPDSWSPGSGAIEIRFVAEEQKQMNAEVSRRKPSIPPAHPPEVSEGVSNLHPAEVDLLKALDRAESRPGWSFVPLKKFRDEILPLEKFASTEIEQRNALDSVIKRKFVVVGKVPNPRSPQFPVTTIRLNRLMPEVKAALGRGDNSDLEFRPVEIPGEPLSTTILRERR
;
A
#
# COMPACT_ATOMS: atom_id res chain seq x y z
N MET A 1 11.55 -29.79 12.53
CA MET A 1 10.31 -29.36 11.84
C MET A 1 10.05 -27.89 12.19
N LYS A 2 9.72 -27.02 11.24
CA LYS A 2 9.40 -25.60 11.50
C LYS A 2 7.90 -25.35 11.42
N VAL A 3 7.42 -24.23 11.96
CA VAL A 3 6.01 -23.82 11.89
C VAL A 3 5.47 -23.76 10.46
N LYS A 4 6.29 -23.43 9.45
CA LYS A 4 5.89 -23.50 8.04
C LYS A 4 5.53 -24.94 7.61
N ASP A 5 6.32 -25.91 8.02
CA ASP A 5 6.11 -27.33 7.67
C ASP A 5 4.86 -27.85 8.38
N LEU A 6 4.66 -27.45 9.64
CA LEU A 6 3.45 -27.76 10.41
C LEU A 6 2.19 -27.17 9.78
N ASN A 7 2.22 -25.90 9.34
CA ASN A 7 1.09 -25.28 8.64
C ASN A 7 0.75 -26.02 7.33
N LEU A 8 1.78 -26.44 6.58
CA LEU A 8 1.59 -27.17 5.33
C LEU A 8 0.97 -28.55 5.59
N GLU A 9 1.44 -29.26 6.61
CA GLU A 9 0.90 -30.57 6.96
C GLU A 9 -0.55 -30.49 7.46
N ILE A 10 -0.86 -29.51 8.32
CA ILE A 10 -2.24 -29.28 8.76
C ILE A 10 -3.14 -28.90 7.58
N ALA A 11 -2.66 -28.02 6.69
CA ALA A 11 -3.41 -27.67 5.48
C ALA A 11 -3.69 -28.91 4.63
N ARG A 12 -2.68 -29.77 4.40
CA ARG A 12 -2.82 -31.00 3.61
C ARG A 12 -3.81 -31.97 4.22
N GLN A 13 -3.77 -32.17 5.54
CA GLN A 13 -4.67 -33.09 6.24
C GLN A 13 -6.11 -32.58 6.29
N LEU A 14 -6.31 -31.27 6.44
CA LEU A 14 -7.64 -30.67 6.55
C LEU A 14 -8.28 -30.35 5.19
N ASP A 15 -7.49 -30.26 4.12
CA ASP A 15 -7.98 -29.84 2.80
C ASP A 15 -9.13 -30.72 2.30
N THR A 16 -8.94 -32.05 2.33
CA THR A 16 -9.96 -32.99 1.85
C THR A 16 -11.20 -32.95 2.74
N SER A 17 -11.03 -33.04 4.06
CA SER A 17 -12.14 -33.09 5.02
C SER A 17 -12.97 -31.82 5.02
N ILE A 18 -12.36 -30.63 4.97
CA ILE A 18 -13.10 -29.37 4.98
C ILE A 18 -13.85 -29.18 3.67
N ARG A 19 -13.26 -29.55 2.52
CA ARG A 19 -13.96 -29.48 1.23
C ARG A 19 -15.18 -30.39 1.18
N GLU A 20 -15.06 -31.59 1.74
CA GLU A 20 -16.16 -32.53 1.81
C GLU A 20 -17.30 -32.00 2.70
N ILE A 21 -16.97 -31.46 3.89
CA ILE A 21 -17.95 -30.81 4.77
C ILE A 21 -18.65 -29.64 4.07
N LEU A 22 -17.88 -28.75 3.42
CA LEU A 22 -18.45 -27.59 2.72
C LEU A 22 -19.36 -28.02 1.56
N ARG A 23 -18.99 -29.08 0.83
CA ARG A 23 -19.83 -29.65 -0.23
C ARG A 23 -21.12 -30.23 0.32
N ASN A 24 -21.05 -30.95 1.44
CA ASN A 24 -22.21 -31.53 2.11
C ASN A 24 -23.16 -30.45 2.67
N LEU A 25 -22.62 -29.28 3.03
CA LEU A 25 -23.39 -28.11 3.44
C LEU A 25 -23.91 -27.28 2.26
N GLY A 26 -23.69 -27.72 1.00
CA GLY A 26 -24.21 -27.07 -0.20
C GLY A 26 -23.34 -25.93 -0.75
N TYR A 27 -22.11 -25.73 -0.25
CA TYR A 27 -21.20 -24.72 -0.77
C TYR A 27 -20.39 -25.25 -1.98
N ALA A 28 -20.33 -24.45 -3.04
CA ALA A 28 -19.49 -24.74 -4.20
C ALA A 28 -18.02 -24.41 -3.88
N VAL A 29 -17.21 -25.45 -3.62
CA VAL A 29 -15.76 -25.27 -3.42
C VAL A 29 -15.04 -25.58 -4.74
N SER A 30 -14.57 -24.54 -5.42
CA SER A 30 -13.77 -24.68 -6.65
C SER A 30 -12.47 -25.43 -6.39
N ARG A 31 -12.04 -26.28 -7.34
CA ARG A 31 -10.80 -27.06 -7.25
C ARG A 31 -9.54 -26.18 -7.27
N ASP A 32 -9.67 -24.94 -7.76
CA ASP A 32 -8.56 -23.99 -7.95
C ASP A 32 -8.23 -23.19 -6.67
N LEU A 33 -9.03 -23.35 -5.61
CA LEU A 33 -8.77 -22.76 -4.31
C LEU A 33 -7.84 -23.68 -3.54
N GLN A 34 -6.73 -23.18 -3.00
CA GLN A 34 -5.86 -23.90 -2.07
C GLN A 34 -6.21 -23.57 -0.62
N THR A 35 -6.25 -24.60 0.23
CA THR A 35 -6.39 -24.42 1.68
C THR A 35 -5.05 -23.95 2.25
N LYS A 36 -5.06 -22.81 2.94
CA LYS A 36 -3.92 -22.29 3.69
C LYS A 36 -4.25 -22.24 5.17
N THR A 37 -3.37 -22.83 5.97
CA THR A 37 -3.46 -22.81 7.42
C THR A 37 -2.46 -21.83 8.01
N ILE A 38 -2.90 -21.09 9.03
CA ILE A 38 -2.08 -20.12 9.76
C ILE A 38 -2.26 -20.34 11.26
N LEU A 39 -1.17 -20.57 11.98
CA LEU A 39 -1.16 -20.60 13.44
C LEU A 39 -1.09 -19.19 14.04
N LEU A 40 -2.02 -18.90 14.94
CA LEU A 40 -2.10 -17.65 15.70
C LEU A 40 -1.72 -17.90 17.16
N GLN A 41 -0.88 -17.03 17.73
CA GLN A 41 -0.34 -17.22 19.07
C GLN A 41 -1.37 -17.00 20.19
N LYS A 42 -2.46 -16.28 19.89
CA LYS A 42 -3.67 -16.11 20.71
C LYS A 42 -4.90 -16.13 19.77
N LYS A 43 -6.11 -16.32 20.31
CA LYS A 43 -7.38 -16.37 19.54
C LYS A 43 -7.58 -15.23 18.52
N ARG A 44 -7.00 -14.05 18.78
CA ARG A 44 -6.86 -12.92 17.82
C ARG A 44 -5.47 -12.28 17.93
N GLY A 45 -4.46 -13.12 18.05
CA GLY A 45 -3.07 -12.70 18.28
C GLY A 45 -2.26 -12.56 16.99
N PRO A 46 -1.01 -12.08 17.10
CA PRO A 46 -0.08 -12.10 15.98
C PRO A 46 0.12 -13.53 15.46
N LYS A 47 0.34 -13.64 14.14
CA LYS A 47 0.73 -14.88 13.50
C LYS A 47 2.03 -15.38 14.11
N VAL A 48 2.10 -16.68 14.40
CA VAL A 48 3.34 -17.31 14.84
C VAL A 48 4.36 -17.18 13.71
N ARG A 49 5.61 -16.84 14.06
CA ARG A 49 6.67 -16.66 13.06
C ARG A 49 6.87 -17.97 12.31
N TRP A 50 6.92 -17.91 10.98
CA TRP A 50 7.00 -19.08 10.09
C TRP A 50 8.26 -19.95 10.31
N ASN A 51 9.33 -19.35 10.85
CA ASN A 51 10.59 -19.99 11.19
C ASN A 51 10.70 -20.40 12.68
N ALA A 52 9.68 -20.18 13.49
CA ALA A 52 9.69 -20.57 14.89
C ALA A 52 9.57 -22.10 15.07
N SER A 53 9.96 -22.58 16.26
CA SER A 53 9.73 -23.96 16.65
C SER A 53 8.23 -24.23 16.82
N PRO A 54 7.73 -25.40 16.42
CA PRO A 54 6.36 -25.85 16.69
C PRO A 54 5.95 -25.73 18.16
N ASP A 55 6.89 -25.94 19.09
CA ASP A 55 6.66 -25.90 20.55
C ASP A 55 6.31 -24.51 21.08
N SER A 56 6.52 -23.45 20.27
CA SER A 56 6.12 -22.08 20.61
C SER A 56 4.62 -21.81 20.48
N TRP A 57 3.86 -22.80 20.00
CA TRP A 57 2.42 -22.72 19.78
C TRP A 57 1.70 -23.92 20.37
N SER A 58 0.55 -23.69 21.02
CA SER A 58 -0.29 -24.75 21.55
C SER A 58 -1.76 -24.52 21.17
N PRO A 59 -2.55 -25.59 20.98
CA PRO A 59 -3.98 -25.46 20.68
C PRO A 59 -4.78 -24.85 21.84
N GLY A 60 -4.31 -24.99 23.09
CA GLY A 60 -4.96 -24.42 24.27
C GLY A 60 -4.79 -22.89 24.40
N SER A 61 -3.65 -22.35 23.95
CA SER A 61 -3.36 -20.91 24.03
C SER A 61 -3.54 -20.17 22.70
N GLY A 62 -3.54 -20.89 21.58
CA GLY A 62 -3.55 -20.35 20.22
C GLY A 62 -4.88 -20.55 19.48
N ALA A 63 -4.86 -20.23 18.19
CA ALA A 63 -5.93 -20.56 17.25
C ALA A 63 -5.34 -20.97 15.91
N ILE A 64 -6.08 -21.78 15.16
CA ILE A 64 -5.78 -22.15 13.78
C ILE A 64 -6.75 -21.38 12.89
N GLU A 65 -6.22 -20.61 11.96
CA GLU A 65 -7.00 -19.90 10.95
C GLU A 65 -6.85 -20.62 9.60
N ILE A 66 -7.98 -20.93 8.97
CA ILE A 66 -8.04 -21.65 7.70
C ILE A 66 -8.60 -20.69 6.64
N ARG A 67 -7.89 -20.52 5.53
CA ARG A 67 -8.29 -19.66 4.42
C ARG A 67 -8.25 -20.42 3.11
N PHE A 68 -9.23 -20.17 2.25
CA PHE A 68 -9.20 -20.60 0.85
C PHE A 68 -8.65 -19.46 0.01
N VAL A 69 -7.60 -19.73 -0.76
CA VAL A 69 -6.96 -18.73 -1.62
C VAL A 69 -6.82 -19.34 -3.00
N ALA A 70 -7.27 -18.62 -4.03
CA ALA A 70 -7.01 -19.02 -5.42
C ALA A 70 -5.50 -19.14 -5.65
N GLU A 71 -5.09 -20.11 -6.47
CA GLU A 71 -3.68 -20.31 -6.79
C GLU A 71 -3.15 -19.15 -7.67
N GLU A 72 -2.88 -18.00 -7.04
CA GLU A 72 -1.98 -17.02 -7.63
C GLU A 72 -0.58 -17.61 -7.60
N GLN A 73 -0.01 -17.81 -8.79
CA GLN A 73 1.37 -18.21 -9.01
C GLN A 73 2.30 -17.36 -8.14
N LYS A 74 2.77 -17.99 -7.07
CA LYS A 74 3.64 -17.38 -6.09
C LYS A 74 5.02 -17.22 -6.72
N GLN A 75 5.26 -16.12 -7.42
CA GLN A 75 6.61 -15.65 -7.72
C GLN A 75 7.24 -15.27 -6.37
N MET A 76 7.98 -16.23 -5.84
CA MET A 76 8.85 -16.03 -4.71
C MET A 76 9.91 -15.00 -5.12
N ASN A 77 9.94 -13.88 -4.39
CA ASN A 77 11.11 -13.04 -4.28
C ASN A 77 12.31 -13.92 -3.87
N ALA A 78 13.13 -14.30 -4.84
CA ALA A 78 14.47 -14.80 -4.66
C ALA A 78 15.36 -14.13 -5.72
N GLU A 79 16.48 -13.64 -5.24
CA GLU A 79 17.67 -13.23 -6.00
C GLU A 79 17.57 -12.10 -7.05
N VAL A 80 18.16 -10.99 -6.64
CA VAL A 80 18.87 -10.02 -7.49
C VAL A 80 19.67 -10.75 -8.59
N SER A 81 19.32 -10.53 -9.86
CA SER A 81 20.30 -10.65 -10.94
C SER A 81 19.96 -9.70 -12.09
N ARG A 82 20.94 -8.85 -12.38
CA ARG A 82 20.98 -7.85 -13.45
C ARG A 82 20.52 -8.45 -14.79
N ARG A 83 19.68 -7.71 -15.54
CA ARG A 83 19.91 -7.42 -16.97
C ARG A 83 18.96 -6.32 -17.50
N LYS A 84 19.54 -5.48 -18.35
CA LYS A 84 18.96 -4.36 -19.12
C LYS A 84 18.09 -4.88 -20.29
N PRO A 85 17.29 -4.01 -20.95
CA PRO A 85 16.07 -4.37 -21.66
C PRO A 85 16.27 -4.71 -23.15
N SER A 86 15.36 -5.50 -23.70
CA SER A 86 15.15 -5.69 -25.14
C SER A 86 13.70 -5.40 -25.51
N ILE A 87 13.50 -4.32 -26.26
CA ILE A 87 12.36 -3.98 -27.16
C ILE A 87 12.71 -4.65 -28.53
N PRO A 88 11.84 -5.01 -29.53
CA PRO A 88 10.56 -4.41 -30.04
C PRO A 88 9.57 -5.47 -30.64
N PRO A 89 8.68 -5.23 -31.65
CA PRO A 89 7.85 -4.07 -32.09
C PRO A 89 6.33 -4.41 -32.19
N ALA A 90 5.40 -3.49 -31.85
CA ALA A 90 4.72 -2.50 -32.72
C ALA A 90 3.59 -3.03 -33.65
N HIS A 91 2.34 -2.68 -33.32
CA HIS A 91 1.55 -1.79 -34.19
C HIS A 91 0.47 -1.00 -33.41
N PRO A 92 0.50 0.35 -33.45
CA PRO A 92 -0.59 1.31 -33.16
C PRO A 92 -1.42 1.61 -34.45
N PRO A 93 -2.48 2.47 -34.48
CA PRO A 93 -2.62 3.73 -33.72
C PRO A 93 -4.02 4.15 -33.19
N GLU A 94 -3.95 5.10 -32.23
CA GLU A 94 -4.80 6.28 -32.01
C GLU A 94 -6.34 6.16 -31.87
N VAL A 95 -6.82 6.50 -30.66
CA VAL A 95 -7.59 7.74 -30.48
C VAL A 95 -7.25 8.40 -29.14
N SER A 96 -6.95 9.69 -29.23
CA SER A 96 -6.63 10.65 -28.18
C SER A 96 -7.81 10.91 -27.24
N GLU A 97 -7.53 11.21 -25.96
CA GLU A 97 -7.99 12.42 -25.24
C GLU A 97 -7.69 12.31 -23.73
N GLY A 98 -7.31 13.44 -23.13
CA GLY A 98 -6.69 13.51 -21.81
C GLY A 98 -7.65 13.41 -20.62
N VAL A 99 -7.02 13.55 -19.45
CA VAL A 99 -7.61 13.74 -18.10
C VAL A 99 -7.99 12.44 -17.35
N SER A 100 -7.11 12.03 -16.43
CA SER A 100 -7.45 11.36 -15.16
C SER A 100 -8.15 9.98 -15.19
N ASN A 101 -7.51 8.94 -15.73
CA ASN A 101 -7.92 7.54 -15.48
C ASN A 101 -7.47 7.02 -14.08
N LEU A 102 -7.79 7.76 -13.04
CA LEU A 102 -7.65 7.31 -11.65
C LEU A 102 -8.94 6.62 -11.23
N HIS A 103 -8.84 5.40 -10.71
CA HIS A 103 -10.01 4.72 -10.17
C HIS A 103 -10.49 5.48 -8.90
N PRO A 104 -11.81 5.59 -8.62
CA PRO A 104 -12.31 6.31 -7.45
C PRO A 104 -11.64 5.87 -6.13
N ALA A 105 -11.42 4.56 -5.96
CA ALA A 105 -10.71 4.01 -4.80
C ALA A 105 -9.24 4.48 -4.71
N GLU A 106 -8.56 4.72 -5.84
CA GLU A 106 -7.19 5.27 -5.86
C GLU A 106 -7.20 6.74 -5.42
N VAL A 107 -8.18 7.52 -5.90
CA VAL A 107 -8.33 8.93 -5.52
C VAL A 107 -8.58 9.07 -4.02
N ASP A 108 -9.48 8.25 -3.48
CA ASP A 108 -9.77 8.23 -2.05
C ASP A 108 -8.53 7.80 -1.25
N LEU A 109 -7.72 6.86 -1.76
CA LEU A 109 -6.47 6.42 -1.14
C LEU A 109 -5.43 7.54 -1.08
N LEU A 110 -5.31 8.30 -2.16
CA LEU A 110 -4.40 9.44 -2.22
C LEU A 110 -4.84 10.55 -1.25
N LYS A 111 -6.14 10.85 -1.17
CA LYS A 111 -6.69 11.81 -0.20
C LYS A 111 -6.46 11.35 1.24
N ALA A 112 -6.69 10.07 1.51
CA ALA A 112 -6.44 9.45 2.81
C ALA A 112 -4.98 9.57 3.23
N LEU A 113 -4.06 9.30 2.31
CA LEU A 113 -2.64 9.43 2.56
C LEU A 113 -2.22 10.90 2.78
N ASP A 114 -2.77 11.86 2.03
CA ASP A 114 -2.49 13.29 2.23
C ASP A 114 -2.97 13.77 3.62
N ARG A 115 -4.15 13.33 4.09
CA ARG A 115 -4.62 13.60 5.45
C ARG A 115 -3.75 12.94 6.51
N ALA A 116 -3.29 11.71 6.27
CA ALA A 116 -2.39 11.01 7.18
C ALA A 116 -1.03 11.71 7.30
N GLU A 117 -0.45 12.19 6.19
CA GLU A 117 0.78 12.99 6.19
C GLU A 117 0.61 14.35 6.86
N SER A 118 -0.58 14.95 6.80
CA SER A 118 -0.88 16.25 7.40
C SER A 118 -1.07 16.21 8.92
N ARG A 119 -1.02 15.03 9.55
CA ARG A 119 -1.17 14.90 11.02
C ARG A 119 0.07 15.43 11.73
N PRO A 120 -0.06 16.41 12.64
CA PRO A 120 1.08 16.93 13.39
C PRO A 120 1.71 15.82 14.24
N GLY A 121 3.04 15.69 14.15
CA GLY A 121 3.82 14.68 14.87
C GLY A 121 4.13 13.39 14.09
N TRP A 122 3.66 13.24 12.85
CA TRP A 122 4.01 12.10 11.99
C TRP A 122 5.04 12.51 10.93
N SER A 123 6.32 12.18 11.14
CA SER A 123 7.36 12.43 10.12
C SER A 123 7.23 11.51 8.90
N PHE A 124 6.64 10.32 9.08
CA PHE A 124 6.39 9.33 8.05
C PHE A 124 5.15 8.52 8.38
N VAL A 125 4.49 7.98 7.36
CA VAL A 125 3.32 7.11 7.52
C VAL A 125 3.76 5.64 7.34
N PRO A 126 3.69 4.79 8.39
CA PRO A 126 3.96 3.37 8.23
C PRO A 126 2.88 2.70 7.40
N LEU A 127 3.26 1.88 6.40
CA LEU A 127 2.33 1.20 5.51
C LEU A 127 1.32 0.33 6.27
N LYS A 128 1.80 -0.39 7.29
CA LYS A 128 0.94 -1.25 8.12
C LYS A 128 -0.10 -0.42 8.89
N LYS A 129 0.33 0.69 9.51
CA LYS A 129 -0.55 1.60 10.24
C LYS A 129 -1.59 2.22 9.32
N PHE A 130 -1.17 2.64 8.13
CA PHE A 130 -2.09 3.18 7.13
C PHE A 130 -3.19 2.18 6.78
N ARG A 131 -2.80 0.95 6.42
CA ARG A 131 -3.74 -0.09 6.01
C ARG A 131 -4.68 -0.55 7.14
N ASP A 132 -4.13 -0.78 8.32
CA ASP A 132 -4.88 -1.45 9.40
C ASP A 132 -5.66 -0.44 10.28
N GLU A 133 -5.23 0.82 10.37
CA GLU A 133 -5.81 1.83 11.27
C GLU A 133 -6.38 3.05 10.56
N ILE A 134 -5.77 3.52 9.46
CA ILE A 134 -6.19 4.78 8.81
C ILE A 134 -7.28 4.52 7.77
N LEU A 135 -7.09 3.53 6.89
CA LEU A 135 -8.06 3.19 5.85
C LEU A 135 -9.45 2.81 6.39
N PRO A 136 -9.59 2.08 7.52
CA PRO A 136 -10.91 1.80 8.08
C PRO A 136 -11.60 3.01 8.74
N LEU A 137 -10.83 4.02 9.15
CA LEU A 137 -11.36 5.23 9.79
C LEU A 137 -11.85 6.25 8.77
N GLU A 138 -11.22 6.31 7.61
CA GLU A 138 -11.79 7.00 6.46
C GLU A 138 -12.92 6.17 5.89
N LYS A 139 -14.08 6.79 5.70
CA LYS A 139 -15.31 6.15 5.20
C LYS A 139 -15.14 5.70 3.75
N PHE A 140 -14.22 4.78 3.50
CA PHE A 140 -14.03 4.14 2.23
C PHE A 140 -15.27 3.33 1.92
N ALA A 141 -15.91 3.66 0.80
CA ALA A 141 -17.02 2.87 0.25
C ALA A 141 -16.53 1.53 -0.34
N SER A 142 -15.22 1.28 -0.33
CA SER A 142 -14.59 0.12 -0.98
C SER A 142 -14.29 -1.03 -0.01
N THR A 143 -14.44 -2.25 -0.53
CA THR A 143 -14.15 -3.50 0.18
C THR A 143 -12.64 -3.68 0.48
N GLU A 144 -12.26 -4.53 1.43
CA GLU A 144 -10.84 -4.79 1.77
C GLU A 144 -10.00 -5.23 0.55
N ILE A 145 -10.63 -5.95 -0.37
CA ILE A 145 -10.00 -6.43 -1.61
C ILE A 145 -9.70 -5.25 -2.54
N GLU A 146 -10.67 -4.36 -2.74
CA GLU A 146 -10.51 -3.16 -3.56
C GLU A 146 -9.46 -2.22 -2.96
N GLN A 147 -9.42 -2.06 -1.64
CA GLN A 147 -8.39 -1.27 -0.96
C GLN A 147 -6.99 -1.85 -1.20
N ARG A 148 -6.84 -3.18 -1.15
CA ARG A 148 -5.56 -3.84 -1.44
C ARG A 148 -5.16 -3.66 -2.90
N ASN A 149 -6.09 -3.85 -3.82
CA ASN A 149 -5.84 -3.69 -5.26
C ASN A 149 -5.50 -2.24 -5.61
N ALA A 150 -6.20 -1.26 -5.03
CA ALA A 150 -5.92 0.16 -5.20
C ALA A 150 -4.55 0.54 -4.61
N LEU A 151 -4.17 -0.02 -3.47
CA LEU A 151 -2.85 0.23 -2.89
C LEU A 151 -1.73 -0.36 -3.77
N ASP A 152 -1.92 -1.57 -4.29
CA ASP A 152 -0.97 -2.19 -5.20
C ASP A 152 -0.88 -1.45 -6.53
N SER A 153 -2.00 -0.95 -7.07
CA SER A 153 -2.00 -0.18 -8.32
C SER A 153 -1.31 1.18 -8.15
N VAL A 154 -1.57 1.89 -7.06
CA VAL A 154 -0.94 3.18 -6.72
C VAL A 154 0.58 3.03 -6.51
N ILE A 155 1.03 1.92 -5.92
CA ILE A 155 2.46 1.61 -5.79
C ILE A 155 3.07 1.28 -7.16
N LYS A 156 2.42 0.43 -7.96
CA LYS A 156 2.90 0.08 -9.31
C LYS A 156 3.01 1.31 -10.22
N ARG A 157 2.04 2.22 -10.13
CA ARG A 157 1.99 3.50 -10.87
C ARG A 157 2.93 4.57 -10.29
N LYS A 158 3.62 4.29 -9.18
CA LYS A 158 4.55 5.21 -8.48
C LYS A 158 3.92 6.52 -8.00
N PHE A 159 2.60 6.53 -7.81
CA PHE A 159 1.89 7.63 -7.16
C PHE A 159 2.26 7.74 -5.68
N VAL A 160 2.73 6.65 -5.08
CA VAL A 160 3.24 6.59 -3.71
C VAL A 160 4.66 6.05 -3.72
N VAL A 161 5.56 6.72 -3.00
CA VAL A 161 6.94 6.32 -2.77
C VAL A 161 6.99 5.44 -1.53
N VAL A 162 7.53 4.23 -1.69
CA VAL A 162 7.75 3.30 -0.58
C VAL A 162 9.18 3.44 -0.08
N GLY A 163 9.35 3.58 1.23
CA GLY A 163 10.64 3.71 1.91
C GLY A 163 10.78 2.73 3.07
N LYS A 164 11.97 2.71 3.68
CA LYS A 164 12.22 1.99 4.94
C LYS A 164 12.79 2.96 5.95
N VAL A 165 12.21 2.99 7.14
CA VAL A 165 12.68 3.82 8.26
C VAL A 165 12.94 2.93 9.47
N PRO A 166 14.05 3.11 10.20
CA PRO A 166 14.30 2.38 11.44
C PRO A 166 13.16 2.58 12.43
N ASN A 167 12.68 1.49 13.03
CA ASN A 167 11.65 1.59 14.05
C ASN A 167 12.27 2.14 15.36
N PRO A 168 11.74 3.23 15.95
CA PRO A 168 12.24 3.78 17.21
C PRO A 168 12.28 2.76 18.35
N ARG A 169 11.35 1.80 18.35
CA ARG A 169 11.29 0.73 19.37
C ARG A 169 12.23 -0.44 19.08
N SER A 170 12.65 -0.63 17.83
CA SER A 170 13.49 -1.77 17.44
C SER A 170 14.22 -1.45 16.13
N PRO A 171 15.38 -0.77 16.17
CA PRO A 171 16.08 -0.30 14.98
C PRO A 171 16.45 -1.43 14.02
N GLN A 172 16.66 -2.64 14.54
CA GLN A 172 17.00 -3.84 13.76
C GLN A 172 15.86 -4.34 12.86
N PHE A 173 14.62 -3.90 13.11
CA PHE A 173 13.45 -4.24 12.32
C PHE A 173 12.86 -2.97 11.69
N PRO A 174 13.42 -2.51 10.56
CA PRO A 174 12.93 -1.32 9.87
C PRO A 174 11.49 -1.51 9.39
N VAL A 175 10.73 -0.43 9.44
CA VAL A 175 9.33 -0.41 9.04
C VAL A 175 9.21 0.17 7.65
N THR A 176 8.35 -0.44 6.82
CA THR A 176 8.00 0.08 5.50
C THR A 176 7.12 1.32 5.66
N THR A 177 7.57 2.42 5.07
CA THR A 177 6.87 3.70 5.07
C THR A 177 6.33 4.00 3.69
N ILE A 178 5.23 4.74 3.62
CA ILE A 178 4.68 5.26 2.37
C ILE A 178 4.61 6.77 2.43
N ARG A 179 4.90 7.41 1.30
CA ARG A 179 4.79 8.86 1.11
C ARG A 179 4.18 9.18 -0.23
N LEU A 180 3.39 10.23 -0.30
CA LEU A 180 2.71 10.63 -1.52
C LEU A 180 3.70 11.30 -2.49
N ASN A 181 3.67 10.90 -3.76
CA ASN A 181 4.52 11.49 -4.79
C ASN A 181 3.87 12.79 -5.32
N ARG A 182 4.05 13.88 -4.56
CA ARG A 182 3.46 15.20 -4.86
C ARG A 182 3.96 15.83 -6.17
N LEU A 183 5.00 15.27 -6.79
CA LEU A 183 5.54 15.77 -8.05
C LEU A 183 4.72 15.29 -9.27
N MET A 184 3.94 14.21 -9.14
CA MET A 184 3.17 13.68 -10.26
C MET A 184 1.90 14.49 -10.53
N PRO A 185 1.63 14.85 -11.80
CA PRO A 185 0.45 15.63 -12.18
C PRO A 185 -0.86 14.90 -11.84
N GLU A 186 -0.90 13.57 -11.95
CA GLU A 186 -2.08 12.76 -11.62
C GLU A 186 -2.40 12.82 -10.13
N VAL A 187 -1.36 12.80 -9.29
CA VAL A 187 -1.50 12.91 -7.83
C VAL A 187 -1.96 14.31 -7.44
N LYS A 188 -1.45 15.35 -8.10
CA LYS A 188 -1.91 16.74 -7.90
C LYS A 188 -3.39 16.91 -8.29
N ALA A 189 -3.77 16.34 -9.44
CA ALA A 189 -5.16 16.33 -9.91
C ALA A 189 -6.09 15.60 -8.93
N ALA A 190 -5.68 14.43 -8.41
CA ALA A 190 -6.45 13.65 -7.43
C ALA A 190 -6.70 14.41 -6.12
N LEU A 191 -5.72 15.21 -5.69
CA LEU A 191 -5.80 16.02 -4.48
C LEU A 191 -6.55 17.35 -4.69
N GLY A 192 -7.01 17.64 -5.91
CA GLY A 192 -7.64 18.92 -6.22
C GLY A 192 -6.70 20.12 -6.08
N ARG A 193 -5.38 19.87 -5.99
CA ARG A 193 -4.35 20.90 -6.19
C ARG A 193 -4.15 21.03 -7.70
N GLY A 194 -5.18 21.51 -8.39
CA GLY A 194 -5.02 22.10 -9.71
C GLY A 194 -3.93 23.17 -9.63
N ASP A 195 -3.20 23.35 -10.72
CA ASP A 195 -2.09 24.30 -10.84
C ASP A 195 -2.26 25.52 -9.94
N ASN A 196 -1.32 25.70 -9.00
CA ASN A 196 -1.36 26.76 -7.98
C ASN A 196 -1.26 28.15 -8.64
N SER A 197 -2.31 28.60 -9.31
CA SER A 197 -2.49 30.00 -9.72
C SER A 197 -2.66 30.92 -8.51
N ASP A 198 -3.01 30.37 -7.34
CA ASP A 198 -3.12 31.11 -6.07
C ASP A 198 -1.78 31.31 -5.34
N LEU A 199 -0.70 30.66 -5.78
CA LEU A 199 0.67 30.93 -5.28
C LEU A 199 1.53 31.69 -6.29
N GLU A 200 0.92 32.19 -7.38
CA GLU A 200 1.62 33.07 -8.30
C GLU A 200 1.96 34.36 -7.56
N PHE A 201 3.26 34.63 -7.41
CA PHE A 201 3.74 35.87 -6.82
C PHE A 201 3.16 37.03 -7.63
N ARG A 202 2.18 37.73 -7.04
CA ARG A 202 1.66 39.00 -7.55
C ARG A 202 2.39 40.10 -6.80
N PRO A 203 3.43 40.72 -7.39
CA PRO A 203 4.09 41.84 -6.76
C PRO A 203 3.01 42.89 -6.44
N VAL A 204 2.88 43.27 -5.17
CA VAL A 204 2.01 44.37 -4.78
C VAL A 204 2.73 45.65 -5.16
N GLU A 205 2.12 46.47 -6.00
CA GLU A 205 2.64 47.80 -6.31
C GLU A 205 2.62 48.63 -5.02
N ILE A 206 3.81 48.89 -4.46
CA ILE A 206 3.96 49.76 -3.29
C ILE A 206 3.87 51.20 -3.80
N PRO A 207 2.96 52.04 -3.28
CA PRO A 207 2.89 53.44 -3.67
C PRO A 207 4.15 54.17 -3.22
N GLY A 208 4.91 54.71 -4.19
CA GLY A 208 6.14 55.46 -3.94
C GLY A 208 6.98 55.62 -5.21
N GLU A 209 7.89 56.60 -5.21
CA GLU A 209 8.90 56.70 -6.26
C GLU A 209 9.84 55.47 -6.17
N PRO A 210 10.28 54.91 -7.32
CA PRO A 210 11.15 53.74 -7.31
C PRO A 210 12.47 54.07 -6.61
N LEU A 211 12.98 53.13 -5.81
CA LEU A 211 14.18 53.28 -4.98
C LEU A 211 15.41 53.80 -5.76
N SER A 212 15.47 53.48 -7.05
CA SER A 212 16.49 53.97 -7.98
C SER A 212 16.54 55.50 -8.09
N THR A 213 15.40 56.18 -7.96
CA THR A 213 15.31 57.64 -8.02
C THR A 213 15.72 58.30 -6.70
N THR A 214 15.40 57.69 -5.56
CA THR A 214 15.79 58.19 -4.23
C THR A 214 17.31 58.15 -4.05
N ILE A 215 17.96 57.05 -4.43
CA ILE A 215 19.42 56.87 -4.28
C ILE A 215 20.21 57.88 -5.15
N LEU A 216 19.67 58.28 -6.32
CA LEU A 216 20.32 59.26 -7.19
C LEU A 216 20.21 60.70 -6.67
N ARG A 217 19.20 61.02 -5.86
CA ARG A 217 19.06 62.34 -5.21
C ARG A 217 20.01 62.49 -4.02
N GLU A 218 20.26 61.42 -3.27
CA GLU A 218 21.10 61.43 -2.07
C GLU A 218 22.61 61.51 -2.38
N ARG A 219 23.02 61.18 -3.62
CA ARG A 219 24.42 61.22 -4.07
C ARG A 219 24.84 62.50 -4.81
N ARG A 220 23.97 63.52 -4.86
CA ARG A 220 24.33 64.87 -5.33
C ARG A 220 24.49 65.80 -4.14
#